data_AF-A0A2D0IT61-F1
#
_entry.id   AF-A0A2D0IT61-F1
#
_cell.length_a   1.000
_cell.length_b   1.000
_cell.length_c   1.000
_cell.angle_alpha   90.00
_cell.angle_beta   90.00
_cell.angle_gamma   90.00
#
_symmetry.space_group_name_H-M   'P 1'
#
loop_
_entity.id
_entity.type
_entity.pdbx_description
1 polymer ?
#
loop_
_entity_poly.entity_id
_entity_poly.type
_entity_poly.pdbx_seq_one_letter_code
_entity_poly.pdbx_strand_id
1 'polypeptide(L)'
;MKKAFLLSGLLLGTLALSGCNDSGEQFIGNWKAVSTSEGKPLLKWMDERMTITCKDSTCHVVSKFLNNGTWFTQESDWKIDNASTISTANGIETMYLEKDKIHKSNRIYEKQVE
;
A
#
# COMPACT_ATOMS: atom_id res chain seq x y z
N MET A 1 40.54 16.03 49.40
CA MET A 1 40.92 17.24 48.61
C MET A 1 41.72 16.81 47.39
N LYS A 2 41.22 17.13 46.19
CA LYS A 2 41.82 17.19 44.83
C LYS A 2 40.63 17.00 43.86
N LYS A 3 39.98 18.08 43.36
CA LYS A 3 40.25 18.79 42.08
C LYS A 3 40.29 17.80 40.89
N ALA A 4 39.64 17.98 39.74
CA ALA A 4 38.76 19.00 39.18
C ALA A 4 38.17 18.44 37.86
N PHE A 5 37.06 19.02 37.39
CA PHE A 5 36.65 19.27 36.00
C PHE A 5 36.97 18.24 34.89
N LEU A 6 35.95 17.85 34.12
CA LEU A 6 35.73 18.36 32.75
C LEU A 6 34.39 17.86 32.19
N LEU A 7 33.56 18.82 31.76
CA LEU A 7 32.45 18.63 30.84
C LEU A 7 33.00 18.19 29.48
N SER A 8 32.48 17.12 28.91
CA SER A 8 32.56 16.85 27.47
C SER A 8 31.21 16.34 26.99
N GLY A 9 30.43 17.24 26.40
CA GLY A 9 29.27 16.87 25.62
C GLY A 9 29.69 16.04 24.41
N LEU A 10 28.97 14.96 24.15
CA LEU A 10 28.83 14.41 22.82
C LEU A 10 27.35 14.45 22.47
N LEU A 11 26.96 15.54 21.81
CA LEU A 11 25.80 15.57 20.93
C LEU A 11 26.10 14.60 19.78
N LEU A 12 25.72 13.32 19.94
CA LEU A 12 25.57 12.43 18.80
C LEU A 12 24.25 12.80 18.13
N GLY A 13 24.37 13.78 17.23
CA GLY A 13 23.35 14.05 16.23
C GLY A 13 23.05 12.75 15.49
N THR A 14 21.89 12.18 15.76
CA THR A 14 21.33 11.19 14.86
C THR A 14 21.02 11.92 13.58
N LEU A 15 21.82 11.62 12.55
CA LEU A 15 21.58 11.94 11.16
C LEU A 15 20.10 11.69 10.87
N ALA A 16 19.34 12.76 10.69
CA ALA A 16 18.09 12.67 9.96
C ALA A 16 18.51 12.33 8.53
N LEU A 17 18.56 11.03 8.23
CA LEU A 17 18.50 10.55 6.86
C LEU A 17 17.23 11.17 6.29
N SER A 18 17.39 12.17 5.44
CA SER A 18 16.33 12.67 4.58
C SER A 18 15.97 11.52 3.65
N GLY A 19 15.17 10.58 4.17
CA GLY A 19 14.64 9.48 3.39
C GLY A 19 13.86 10.08 2.25
N CYS A 20 14.15 9.63 1.03
CA CYS A 20 13.18 9.69 -0.04
C CYS A 20 11.85 9.22 0.56
N ASN A 21 10.82 10.04 0.41
CA ASN A 21 9.50 9.71 0.90
C ASN A 21 8.97 8.59 0.00
N ASP A 22 9.41 7.34 0.26
CA ASP A 22 9.03 6.11 -0.45
C ASP A 22 7.59 5.71 -0.10
N SER A 23 6.72 6.72 -0.06
CA SER A 23 5.31 6.55 0.19
C SER A 23 4.73 5.76 -0.98
N GLY A 24 4.02 4.67 -0.69
CA GLY A 24 3.32 3.87 -1.71
C GLY A 24 4.07 2.63 -2.20
N GLU A 25 5.37 2.46 -1.95
CA GLU A 25 6.11 1.26 -2.41
C GLU A 25 5.50 -0.06 -1.94
N GLN A 26 4.90 -0.04 -0.75
CA GLN A 26 4.27 -1.20 -0.12
C GLN A 26 3.10 -1.74 -0.95
N PHE A 27 2.45 -0.89 -1.74
CA PHE A 27 1.35 -1.28 -2.64
C PHE A 27 1.85 -1.91 -3.94
N ILE A 28 3.10 -1.70 -4.34
CA ILE A 28 3.61 -2.15 -5.65
C ILE A 28 3.57 -3.69 -5.73
N GLY A 29 2.99 -4.20 -6.81
CA GLY A 29 2.99 -5.62 -7.14
C GLY A 29 1.65 -6.14 -7.67
N ASN A 30 1.57 -7.46 -7.77
CA ASN A 30 0.37 -8.16 -8.16
C ASN A 30 -0.39 -8.63 -6.92
N TRP A 31 -1.70 -8.41 -6.91
CA TRP A 31 -2.56 -8.78 -5.81
C TRP A 31 -3.79 -9.52 -6.31
N LYS A 32 -4.30 -10.43 -5.49
CA LYS A 32 -5.50 -11.20 -5.77
C LYS A 32 -6.47 -11.07 -4.62
N ALA A 33 -7.74 -10.85 -4.93
CA ALA A 33 -8.79 -10.86 -3.93
C ALA A 33 -8.95 -12.28 -3.37
N VAL A 34 -8.94 -12.41 -2.05
CA VAL A 34 -9.01 -13.72 -1.36
C VAL A 34 -10.26 -13.88 -0.50
N SER A 35 -10.79 -12.78 0.02
CA SER A 35 -11.98 -12.80 0.87
C SER A 35 -12.75 -11.50 0.80
N THR A 36 -13.95 -11.50 1.39
CA THR A 36 -14.61 -10.25 1.78
C THR A 36 -13.91 -9.61 2.98
N SER A 37 -14.23 -8.35 3.27
CA SER A 37 -13.78 -7.65 4.48
C SER A 37 -14.24 -8.31 5.79
N GLU A 38 -15.31 -9.11 5.73
CA GLU A 38 -15.81 -9.92 6.85
C GLU A 38 -15.11 -11.29 6.95
N GLY A 39 -14.13 -11.57 6.10
CA GLY A 39 -13.42 -12.86 6.07
C GLY A 39 -14.17 -14.00 5.38
N LYS A 40 -15.24 -13.71 4.62
CA LYS A 40 -15.97 -14.74 3.86
C LYS A 40 -15.20 -15.08 2.58
N PRO A 41 -15.17 -16.37 2.16
CA PRO A 41 -14.53 -16.75 0.91
C PRO A 41 -15.25 -16.14 -0.30
N LEU A 42 -14.49 -15.85 -1.35
CA LEU A 42 -15.04 -15.37 -2.63
C LEU A 42 -15.55 -16.53 -3.49
N LEU A 43 -16.65 -16.30 -4.21
CA LEU A 43 -17.13 -17.25 -5.21
C LEU A 43 -16.22 -17.23 -6.44
N LYS A 44 -16.16 -18.33 -7.18
CA LYS A 44 -15.28 -18.45 -8.36
C LYS A 44 -15.50 -17.37 -9.41
N TRP A 45 -16.74 -16.88 -9.56
CA TRP A 45 -17.08 -15.81 -10.49
C TRP A 45 -16.70 -14.41 -9.99
N MET A 46 -16.20 -14.30 -8.76
CA MET A 46 -15.74 -13.05 -8.14
C MET A 46 -14.20 -12.95 -8.14
N ASP A 47 -13.50 -13.66 -9.05
CA ASP A 47 -12.04 -13.54 -9.18
C ASP A 47 -11.71 -12.10 -9.60
N GLU A 48 -10.93 -11.43 -8.77
CA GLU A 48 -10.52 -10.05 -8.96
C GLU A 48 -9.02 -9.97 -8.65
N ARG A 49 -8.28 -9.30 -9.52
CA ARG A 49 -6.84 -9.15 -9.46
C ARG A 49 -6.49 -7.71 -9.73
N MET A 50 -5.41 -7.25 -9.14
CA MET A 50 -4.88 -5.92 -9.41
C MET A 50 -3.37 -5.97 -9.58
N THR A 51 -2.88 -5.16 -10.50
CA THR A 51 -1.46 -4.83 -10.58
C THR A 51 -1.34 -3.35 -10.22
N ILE A 52 -0.49 -3.06 -9.24
CA ILE A 52 -0.24 -1.69 -8.79
C ILE A 52 1.21 -1.35 -9.07
N THR A 53 1.42 -0.22 -9.72
CA THR A 53 2.73 0.39 -9.93
C THR A 53 2.69 1.82 -9.41
N CYS A 54 3.65 2.22 -8.58
CA CYS A 54 3.68 3.57 -8.02
C CYS A 54 4.91 4.33 -8.53
N LYS A 55 4.73 5.62 -8.77
CA LYS A 55 5.78 6.55 -9.14
C LYS A 55 5.45 7.93 -8.58
N ASP A 56 6.44 8.57 -7.97
CA ASP A 56 6.28 9.88 -7.33
C ASP A 56 5.13 9.84 -6.29
N SER A 57 4.09 10.65 -6.46
CA SER A 57 2.94 10.71 -5.55
C SER A 57 1.69 9.98 -6.06
N THR A 58 1.82 9.15 -7.08
CA THR A 58 0.69 8.43 -7.69
C THR A 58 0.97 6.95 -7.87
N CYS A 59 -0.09 6.15 -7.81
CA CYS A 59 -0.11 4.73 -8.12
C CYS A 59 -1.07 4.48 -9.27
N HIS A 60 -0.57 3.88 -10.34
CA HIS A 60 -1.39 3.34 -11.41
C HIS A 60 -1.88 1.95 -11.01
N VAL A 61 -3.20 1.76 -11.05
CA VAL A 61 -3.89 0.54 -10.62
C VAL A 61 -4.64 -0.06 -11.81
N VAL A 62 -4.21 -1.25 -12.22
CA VAL A 62 -4.87 -2.06 -13.25
C VAL A 62 -5.67 -3.15 -12.55
N SER A 63 -7.00 -2.98 -12.46
CA SER A 63 -7.91 -3.97 -11.88
C SER A 63 -8.48 -4.87 -12.98
N LYS A 64 -8.47 -6.18 -12.75
CA LYS A 64 -9.09 -7.19 -13.61
C LYS A 64 -10.10 -7.96 -12.80
N PHE A 65 -11.35 -8.03 -13.27
CA PHE A 65 -12.40 -8.79 -12.60
C PHE A 65 -13.11 -9.71 -13.59
N LEU A 66 -13.45 -10.90 -13.12
CA LEU A 66 -14.23 -11.87 -13.87
C LEU A 66 -15.71 -11.54 -13.70
N ASN A 67 -16.44 -11.44 -14.81
CA ASN A 67 -17.89 -11.31 -14.79
C ASN A 67 -18.48 -12.16 -15.91
N ASN A 68 -19.36 -13.11 -15.54
CA ASN A 68 -19.98 -14.06 -16.47
C ASN A 68 -18.98 -14.76 -17.43
N GLY A 69 -17.83 -15.16 -16.90
CA GLY A 69 -16.80 -15.87 -17.67
C GLY A 69 -15.92 -14.97 -18.55
N THR A 70 -16.17 -13.66 -18.58
CA THR A 70 -15.37 -12.68 -19.33
C THR A 70 -14.57 -11.82 -18.37
N TRP A 71 -13.30 -11.57 -18.71
CA TRP A 71 -12.44 -10.65 -17.96
C TRP A 71 -12.64 -9.22 -18.43
N PHE A 72 -12.85 -8.33 -17.46
CA PHE A 72 -12.91 -6.89 -17.68
C PHE A 72 -11.69 -6.25 -17.04
N THR A 73 -11.11 -5.25 -17.71
CA THR A 73 -9.97 -4.49 -17.19
C THR A 73 -10.39 -3.05 -16.96
N GLN A 74 -10.04 -2.51 -15.81
CA GLN A 74 -10.21 -1.12 -15.46
C GLN A 74 -8.87 -0.55 -15.01
N GLU A 75 -8.52 0.59 -15.57
CA GLU A 75 -7.30 1.32 -15.22
C GLU A 75 -7.68 2.61 -14.48
N SER A 76 -6.88 2.98 -13.50
CA SER A 76 -7.13 4.16 -12.68
C SER A 76 -5.85 4.63 -12.02
N ASP A 77 -5.72 5.94 -11.85
CA ASP A 77 -4.62 6.54 -11.11
C ASP A 77 -5.09 6.98 -9.73
N TRP A 78 -4.33 6.60 -8.71
CA TRP A 78 -4.61 6.80 -7.30
C TRP A 78 -3.53 7.68 -6.71
N LYS A 79 -3.92 8.64 -5.88
CA LYS A 79 -3.02 9.49 -5.11
C LYS A 79 -2.51 8.72 -3.90
N ILE A 80 -1.22 8.87 -3.61
CA ILE A 80 -0.65 8.40 -2.35
C ILE A 80 -0.97 9.41 -1.25
N ASP A 81 -1.75 9.01 -0.25
CA ASP A 81 -2.07 9.84 0.90
C ASP A 81 -1.06 9.67 2.04
N ASN A 82 -0.61 8.43 2.26
CA ASN A 82 0.48 8.08 3.16
C ASN A 82 1.03 6.68 2.81
N ALA A 83 2.04 6.21 3.55
CA ALA A 83 2.68 4.92 3.29
C ALA A 83 1.70 3.73 3.24
N SER A 84 0.62 3.79 4.01
CA SER A 84 -0.38 2.72 4.15
C SER A 84 -1.73 3.04 3.51
N THR A 85 -1.87 4.15 2.76
CA THR A 85 -3.16 4.55 2.19
C THR A 85 -2.98 5.24 0.84
N ILE A 86 -3.73 4.76 -0.14
CA ILE A 86 -3.92 5.41 -1.45
C ILE A 86 -5.42 5.66 -1.68
N SER A 87 -5.75 6.73 -2.41
CA SER A 87 -7.14 7.07 -2.75
C SER A 87 -7.29 7.48 -4.20
N THR A 88 -8.48 7.37 -4.76
CA THR A 88 -8.78 8.01 -6.05
C THR A 88 -8.57 9.52 -5.94
N ALA A 89 -8.27 10.21 -7.04
CA ALA A 89 -8.02 11.66 -7.02
C ALA A 89 -9.17 12.48 -6.39
N ASN A 90 -10.41 11.98 -6.45
CA ASN A 90 -11.61 12.58 -5.84
C ASN A 90 -11.92 12.06 -4.43
N GLY A 91 -11.12 11.16 -3.87
CA GLY A 91 -11.29 10.58 -2.53
C GLY A 91 -12.50 9.65 -2.36
N ILE A 92 -13.18 9.26 -3.45
CA ILE A 92 -14.38 8.41 -3.37
C ILE A 92 -14.01 6.98 -2.98
N GLU A 93 -12.91 6.44 -3.51
CA GLU A 93 -12.41 5.12 -3.14
C GLU A 93 -11.06 5.23 -2.46
N THR A 94 -10.82 4.31 -1.52
CA THR A 94 -9.58 4.21 -0.74
C THR A 94 -9.13 2.76 -0.67
N MET A 95 -7.81 2.56 -0.73
CA MET A 95 -7.16 1.32 -0.34
C MET A 95 -6.28 1.58 0.85
N TYR A 96 -6.35 0.71 1.86
CA TYR A 96 -5.41 0.73 2.97
C TYR A 96 -4.67 -0.60 3.07
N LEU A 97 -3.42 -0.52 3.50
CA LEU A 97 -2.58 -1.68 3.74
C LEU A 97 -2.59 -2.00 5.24
N GLU A 98 -2.98 -3.23 5.59
CA GLU A 98 -2.91 -3.74 6.96
C GLU A 98 -2.34 -5.16 6.94
N LYS A 99 -1.28 -5.43 7.71
CA LYS A 99 -0.66 -6.78 7.85
C LYS A 99 -0.41 -7.46 6.49
N ASP A 100 0.21 -6.73 5.56
CA ASP A 100 0.54 -7.17 4.20
C ASP A 100 -0.67 -7.52 3.31
N LYS A 101 -1.86 -7.03 3.67
CA LYS A 101 -3.08 -7.16 2.86
C LYS A 101 -3.60 -5.80 2.46
N ILE A 102 -4.08 -5.71 1.23
CA ILE A 102 -4.83 -4.54 0.78
C ILE A 102 -6.30 -4.73 1.12
N HIS A 103 -6.89 -3.70 1.69
CA HIS A 103 -8.31 -3.60 1.94
C HIS A 103 -8.90 -2.53 1.03
N LYS A 104 -9.86 -2.92 0.18
CA LYS A 104 -10.57 -2.01 -0.72
C LYS A 104 -12.04 -2.39 -0.74
N SER A 105 -12.92 -1.46 -0.41
CA SER A 105 -14.37 -1.68 -0.37
C SER A 105 -14.73 -2.95 0.45
N ASN A 106 -15.34 -3.97 -0.17
CA ASN A 106 -15.70 -5.24 0.48
C ASN A 106 -14.73 -6.38 0.13
N ARG A 107 -13.48 -6.08 -0.23
CA ARG A 107 -12.47 -7.06 -0.67
C ARG A 107 -11.18 -6.93 0.12
N ILE A 108 -10.60 -8.08 0.41
CA ILE A 108 -9.24 -8.24 0.94
C ILE A 108 -8.39 -8.87 -0.13
N TYR A 109 -7.21 -8.31 -0.35
CA TYR A 109 -6.26 -8.79 -1.34
C TYR A 109 -4.95 -9.21 -0.69
N GLU A 110 -4.39 -10.29 -1.23
CA GLU A 110 -3.08 -10.79 -0.85
C GLU A 110 -2.11 -10.65 -2.02
N LYS A 111 -0.88 -10.26 -1.69
CA LYS A 111 0.21 -10.14 -2.65
C LYS A 111 0.52 -11.52 -3.23
N GLN A 112 0.64 -11.59 -4.55
CA GLN A 112 0.98 -12.83 -5.24
C GLN A 112 2.50 -12.91 -5.39
N VAL A 113 3.05 -14.08 -5.06
CA VAL A 113 4.43 -14.42 -5.39
C VAL A 113 4.43 -14.83 -6.86
N GLU A 114 5.21 -14.15 -7.69
CA GLU A 114 5.44 -14.55 -9.08
C GLU A 114 6.28 -15.84 -9.17
#